data_AF-A0A090CZU1-F1
#
_entry.id   AF-A0A090CZU1-F1
#
_cell.length_a   1.000
_cell.length_b   1.000
_cell.length_c   1.000
_cell.angle_alpha   90.00
_cell.angle_beta   90.00
_cell.angle_gamma   90.00
#
_symmetry.space_group_name_H-M   'P 1'
#
loop_
_entity.id
_entity.type
_entity.pdbx_description
1 polymer ?
#
loop_
_entity_poly.entity_id
_entity_poly.type
_entity_poly.pdbx_seq_one_letter_code
_entity_poly.pdbx_strand_id
1 'polypeptide(L)'
;MYFLDYYWKDGQPYGIGTKDPLLGFNIVKDPYRKRISIEYFTQGKFSSLIYDSNLFDFRKLKPEAQIAWQKEFIKEEDGKVHSLIKDQEDRTILFEVSHFVEGVCRLTECYYPTQILLCRQKLFYKNLGDTFNGVLLEDTQKKPILLKEYDLNLETEEFQNVVKEVWNFENYPVEEKTL
;
A
#
# COMPACT_ATOMS: atom_id res chain seq x y z
N MET A 1 -3.46 19.12 13.72
CA MET A 1 -2.77 20.10 12.85
C MET A 1 -3.09 19.67 11.44
N TYR A 2 -3.50 20.61 10.58
CA TYR A 2 -3.93 20.28 9.22
C TYR A 2 -2.83 20.56 8.20
N PHE A 3 -2.73 19.71 7.20
CA PHE A 3 -1.70 19.72 6.17
C PHE A 3 -2.30 19.82 4.77
N LEU A 4 -1.55 20.41 3.84
CA LEU A 4 -1.94 20.50 2.43
C LEU A 4 -1.89 19.14 1.74
N ASP A 5 -0.84 18.38 2.05
CA ASP A 5 -0.56 17.07 1.48
C ASP A 5 0.24 16.24 2.50
N TYR A 6 0.65 15.04 2.15
CA TYR A 6 1.51 14.20 2.96
C TYR A 6 2.36 13.26 2.10
N TYR A 7 3.42 12.72 2.71
CA TYR A 7 4.25 11.66 2.15
C TYR A 7 4.47 10.55 3.18
N TRP A 8 4.90 9.38 2.70
CA TRP A 8 5.26 8.25 3.55
C TRP A 8 6.77 8.15 3.75
N LYS A 9 7.17 7.86 4.98
CA LYS A 9 8.56 7.58 5.37
C LYS A 9 8.58 6.48 6.43
N ASP A 10 9.24 5.38 6.11
CA ASP A 10 9.36 4.19 6.98
C ASP A 10 8.00 3.63 7.44
N GLY A 11 7.02 3.66 6.54
CA GLY A 11 5.64 3.23 6.83
C GLY A 11 4.87 4.18 7.75
N GLN A 12 5.33 5.43 7.92
CA GLN A 12 4.64 6.48 8.67
C GLN A 12 4.34 7.69 7.78
N PRO A 13 3.17 8.33 7.91
CA PRO A 13 2.84 9.53 7.18
C PRO A 13 3.40 10.80 7.82
N TYR A 14 3.83 11.74 6.98
CA TYR A 14 4.33 13.05 7.36
C TYR A 14 3.62 14.13 6.55
N GLY A 15 3.14 15.16 7.23
CA GLY A 15 2.39 16.24 6.60
C GLY A 15 3.28 17.24 5.89
N ILE A 16 2.85 17.70 4.71
CA ILE A 16 3.52 18.71 3.89
C ILE A 16 2.69 19.99 3.92
N GLY A 17 3.34 21.08 4.34
CA GLY A 17 2.74 22.41 4.40
C GLY A 17 1.64 22.52 5.45
N THR A 18 1.55 23.65 6.15
CA THR A 18 0.45 23.90 7.09
C THR A 18 -0.72 24.52 6.36
N LYS A 19 -1.94 24.09 6.66
CA LYS A 19 -3.16 24.68 6.09
C LYS A 19 -4.20 25.01 7.16
N ASP A 20 -5.08 25.93 6.79
CA ASP A 20 -6.33 26.18 7.50
C ASP A 20 -7.20 24.91 7.53
N PRO A 21 -7.88 24.60 8.66
CA PRO A 21 -8.78 23.44 8.84
C PRO A 21 -9.88 23.30 7.77
N LEU A 22 -10.18 24.33 6.98
CA LEU A 22 -11.24 24.27 5.99
C LEU A 22 -11.03 23.18 4.91
N LEU A 23 -9.81 22.79 4.55
CA LEU A 23 -9.61 21.73 3.54
C LEU A 23 -8.24 21.08 3.68
N GLY A 24 -8.10 19.92 4.30
CA GLY A 24 -6.78 19.32 4.41
C GLY A 24 -6.73 17.97 5.08
N PHE A 25 -5.52 17.43 5.15
CA PHE A 25 -5.21 16.19 5.82
C PHE A 25 -4.88 16.45 7.28
N ASN A 26 -5.47 15.68 8.19
CA ASN A 26 -5.08 15.65 9.59
C ASN A 26 -4.40 14.32 9.87
N ILE A 27 -3.13 14.38 10.28
CA ILE A 27 -2.39 13.18 10.69
C ILE A 27 -2.45 13.10 12.21
N VAL A 28 -3.22 12.14 12.70
CA VAL A 28 -3.38 11.89 14.13
C VAL A 28 -2.43 10.78 14.52
N LYS A 29 -1.65 11.02 15.59
CA LYS A 29 -0.75 10.02 16.15
C LYS A 29 -0.77 10.07 17.67
N ASP A 30 -0.70 8.91 18.30
CA ASP A 30 -0.46 8.85 19.74
C ASP A 30 0.99 9.27 20.06
N PRO A 31 1.31 9.63 21.33
CA PRO A 31 2.65 10.08 21.71
C PRO A 31 3.76 9.09 21.35
N TYR A 32 3.45 7.79 21.33
CA TYR A 32 4.39 6.71 21.05
C TYR A 32 4.36 6.23 19.59
N ARG A 33 3.54 6.86 18.74
CA ARG A 33 3.32 6.50 17.33
C ARG A 33 2.93 5.03 17.12
N LYS A 34 2.35 4.37 18.12
CA LYS A 34 1.75 3.04 17.99
C LYS A 34 0.48 3.11 17.15
N ARG A 35 -0.26 4.21 17.26
CA ARG A 35 -1.47 4.46 16.48
C ARG A 35 -1.29 5.69 15.62
N ILE A 36 -1.54 5.54 14.33
CA ILE A 36 -1.48 6.62 13.36
C ILE A 36 -2.68 6.50 12.42
N SER A 37 -3.37 7.61 12.20
CA SER A 37 -4.40 7.73 11.17
C SER A 37 -4.15 8.96 10.30
N ILE A 38 -4.66 8.89 9.07
CA ILE A 38 -4.74 10.03 8.15
C ILE A 38 -6.22 10.25 7.87
N GLU A 39 -6.69 11.43 8.22
CA GLU A 39 -8.08 11.84 8.05
C GLU A 39 -8.13 12.98 7.04
N TYR A 40 -9.15 13.01 6.20
CA TYR A 40 -9.38 14.09 5.26
C TYR A 40 -10.59 14.93 5.68
N PHE A 41 -10.44 16.25 5.66
CA PHE A 41 -11.47 17.21 6.07
C PHE A 41 -11.85 18.13 4.91
N THR A 42 -13.15 18.39 4.79
CA THR A 42 -13.72 19.35 3.83
C THR A 42 -14.64 20.33 4.58
N GLN A 43 -14.46 21.62 4.33
CA GLN A 43 -15.14 22.71 5.02
C GLN A 43 -15.08 22.59 6.56
N GLY A 44 -13.94 22.15 7.11
CA GLY A 44 -13.74 21.96 8.54
C GLY A 44 -14.46 20.74 9.14
N LYS A 45 -15.10 19.89 8.32
CA LYS A 45 -15.78 18.66 8.74
C LYS A 45 -15.00 17.44 8.30
N PHE A 46 -15.06 16.38 9.11
CA PHE A 46 -14.52 15.09 8.74
C PHE A 46 -15.23 14.58 7.47
N SER A 47 -14.44 14.20 6.48
CA SER A 47 -14.93 13.72 5.19
C SER A 47 -14.67 12.23 5.03
N SER A 48 -13.44 11.77 5.26
CA SER A 48 -13.07 10.37 5.10
C SER A 48 -11.82 10.00 5.89
N LEU A 49 -11.70 8.69 6.17
CA LEU A 49 -10.48 8.08 6.69
C LEU A 49 -9.66 7.55 5.51
N ILE A 50 -8.42 8.00 5.41
CA ILE A 50 -7.49 7.60 4.35
C ILE A 50 -6.67 6.39 4.78
N TYR A 51 -6.24 6.38 6.04
CA TYR A 51 -5.41 5.33 6.63
C TYR A 51 -5.66 5.25 8.14
N ASP A 52 -5.66 4.03 8.69
CA ASP A 52 -5.62 3.78 10.14
C ASP A 52 -4.80 2.52 10.43
N SER A 53 -3.74 2.69 11.23
CA SER A 53 -2.85 1.59 11.62
C SER A 53 -3.55 0.51 12.46
N ASN A 54 -4.72 0.78 13.05
CA ASN A 54 -5.51 -0.24 13.75
C ASN A 54 -6.15 -1.23 12.77
N LEU A 55 -6.47 -0.80 11.54
CA LEU A 55 -6.94 -1.71 10.50
C LEU A 55 -5.76 -2.50 9.93
N PHE A 56 -4.72 -1.79 9.51
CA PHE A 56 -3.49 -2.41 9.06
C PHE A 56 -2.30 -1.47 9.18
N ASP A 57 -1.29 -1.89 9.93
CA ASP A 57 -0.07 -1.13 10.13
C ASP A 57 0.92 -1.46 9.01
N PHE A 58 1.21 -0.50 8.12
CA PHE A 58 2.15 -0.74 7.01
C PHE A 58 3.56 -1.06 7.48
N ARG A 59 3.92 -0.74 8.74
CA ARG A 59 5.20 -1.17 9.31
C ARG A 59 5.30 -2.68 9.49
N LYS A 60 4.17 -3.40 9.52
CA LYS A 60 4.12 -4.87 9.53
C LYS A 60 4.43 -5.51 8.17
N LEU A 61 4.64 -4.70 7.13
CA LEU A 61 5.09 -5.20 5.84
C LEU A 61 6.61 -5.46 5.78
N LYS A 62 7.32 -5.15 6.87
CA LYS A 62 8.74 -5.51 6.99
C LYS A 62 8.90 -7.01 7.26
N PRO A 63 9.95 -7.66 6.73
CA PRO A 63 10.09 -9.11 6.76
C PRO A 63 9.93 -9.74 8.15
N GLU A 64 10.39 -9.05 9.21
CA GLU A 64 10.34 -9.58 10.59
C GLU A 64 8.90 -9.79 11.09
N ALA A 65 7.95 -9.00 10.58
CA ALA A 65 6.54 -9.09 10.94
C ALA A 65 5.74 -10.07 10.06
N GLN A 66 6.33 -10.57 8.97
CA GLN A 66 5.67 -11.41 7.97
C GLN A 66 6.05 -12.90 8.04
N ILE A 67 6.95 -13.29 8.95
CA ILE A 67 7.55 -14.64 9.02
C ILE A 67 6.49 -15.76 9.02
N ALA A 68 5.32 -15.52 9.62
CA ALA A 68 4.27 -16.51 9.76
C ALA A 68 3.00 -16.19 8.94
N TRP A 69 3.09 -15.25 7.99
CA TRP A 69 1.94 -14.95 7.14
C TRP A 69 1.68 -16.07 6.16
N GLN A 70 0.42 -16.43 6.00
CA GLN A 70 -0.03 -17.45 5.07
C GLN A 70 -1.03 -16.86 4.09
N LYS A 71 -0.85 -17.15 2.80
CA LYS A 71 -1.79 -16.77 1.75
C LYS A 71 -2.68 -17.96 1.41
N GLU A 72 -3.99 -17.80 1.57
CA GLU A 72 -5.00 -18.81 1.28
C GLU A 72 -5.82 -18.37 0.06
N PHE A 73 -5.85 -19.20 -0.98
CA PHE A 73 -6.70 -18.97 -2.15
C PHE A 73 -8.17 -19.25 -1.80
N ILE A 74 -9.07 -18.35 -2.20
CA ILE A 74 -10.51 -18.48 -1.96
C ILE A 74 -11.24 -18.84 -3.24
N LYS A 75 -11.07 -18.01 -4.28
CA LYS A 75 -11.76 -18.18 -5.56
C LYS A 75 -11.10 -17.36 -6.66
N GLU A 76 -11.44 -17.70 -7.89
CA GLU A 76 -11.12 -16.93 -9.10
C GLU A 76 -12.42 -16.59 -9.84
N GLU A 77 -12.62 -15.32 -10.17
CA GLU A 77 -13.79 -14.84 -10.91
C GLU A 77 -13.40 -13.63 -11.79
N ASP A 78 -13.88 -13.59 -13.03
CA ASP A 78 -13.71 -12.45 -13.96
C ASP A 78 -12.26 -11.93 -14.08
N GLY A 79 -11.27 -12.84 -14.17
CA GLY A 79 -9.85 -12.47 -14.26
C GLY A 79 -9.26 -11.92 -12.95
N LYS A 80 -9.94 -12.15 -11.83
CA LYS A 80 -9.50 -11.77 -10.48
C LYS A 80 -9.31 -12.99 -9.60
N VAL A 81 -8.21 -13.00 -8.85
CA VAL A 81 -7.93 -14.00 -7.82
C VAL A 81 -8.17 -13.38 -6.45
N HIS A 82 -9.00 -14.04 -5.65
CA HIS A 82 -9.31 -13.64 -4.28
C HIS A 82 -8.51 -14.49 -3.30
N SER A 83 -7.85 -13.85 -2.35
CA SER A 83 -7.04 -14.54 -1.33
C SER A 83 -7.20 -13.91 0.05
N LEU A 84 -7.01 -14.71 1.08
CA LEU A 84 -6.85 -14.24 2.45
C LEU A 84 -5.36 -14.25 2.82
N ILE A 85 -4.92 -13.23 3.55
CA ILE A 85 -3.65 -13.27 4.27
C ILE A 85 -3.98 -13.48 5.73
N LYS A 86 -3.40 -14.52 6.32
CA LYS A 86 -3.59 -14.92 7.71
C LYS A 86 -2.30 -14.80 8.50
N ASP A 87 -2.41 -14.51 9.79
CA ASP A 87 -1.28 -14.54 10.72
C ASP A 87 -1.08 -15.93 11.35
N GLN A 88 -0.09 -16.06 12.25
CA GLN A 88 0.21 -17.31 12.95
C GLN A 88 -0.92 -17.84 13.84
N GLU A 89 -1.93 -17.02 14.16
CA GLU A 89 -3.08 -17.40 14.97
C GLU A 89 -4.31 -17.73 14.09
N ASP A 90 -4.11 -17.95 12.78
CA ASP A 90 -5.17 -18.20 11.78
C ASP A 90 -6.17 -17.02 11.66
N ARG A 91 -5.77 -15.81 12.09
CA ARG A 91 -6.60 -14.62 11.94
C ARG A 91 -6.37 -14.00 10.58
N THR A 92 -7.45 -13.75 9.84
CA THR A 92 -7.38 -12.97 8.61
C THR A 92 -6.98 -11.54 8.93
N ILE A 93 -5.84 -11.12 8.38
CA ILE A 93 -5.32 -9.76 8.51
C ILE A 93 -5.56 -8.93 7.24
N LEU A 94 -5.63 -9.57 6.07
CA LEU A 94 -5.97 -8.92 4.79
C LEU A 94 -6.83 -9.84 3.92
N PHE A 95 -7.65 -9.21 3.09
CA PHE A 95 -8.28 -9.81 1.92
C PHE A 95 -7.67 -9.17 0.67
N GLU A 96 -7.09 -9.98 -0.22
CA GLU A 96 -6.46 -9.52 -1.45
C GLU A 96 -7.33 -9.85 -2.66
N VAL A 97 -7.47 -8.89 -3.57
CA VAL A 97 -8.06 -9.08 -4.90
C VAL A 97 -7.00 -8.76 -5.93
N SER A 98 -6.46 -9.79 -6.58
CA SER A 98 -5.41 -9.67 -7.58
C SER A 98 -6.02 -9.68 -8.98
N HIS A 99 -5.69 -8.67 -9.78
CA HIS A 99 -6.18 -8.46 -11.13
C HIS A 99 -5.12 -8.89 -12.15
N PHE A 100 -5.51 -9.79 -13.04
CA PHE A 100 -4.64 -10.33 -14.07
C PHE A 100 -4.99 -9.72 -15.43
N VAL A 101 -3.96 -9.34 -16.18
CA VAL A 101 -4.04 -8.89 -17.56
C VAL A 101 -3.13 -9.81 -18.36
N GLU A 102 -3.69 -10.51 -19.33
CA GLU A 102 -2.94 -11.45 -20.20
C GLU A 102 -2.17 -12.52 -19.40
N GLY A 103 -2.75 -12.99 -18.28
CA GLY A 103 -2.15 -14.01 -17.42
C GLY A 103 -1.12 -13.51 -16.42
N VAL A 104 -0.83 -12.20 -16.38
CA VAL A 104 0.12 -11.59 -15.44
C VAL A 104 -0.63 -10.68 -14.46
N CYS A 105 -0.31 -10.79 -13.16
CA CYS A 105 -0.90 -9.91 -12.16
C CYS A 105 -0.36 -8.48 -12.31
N ARG A 106 -1.24 -7.48 -12.47
CA ARG A 106 -0.84 -6.06 -12.64
C ARG A 106 -1.19 -5.21 -11.43
N LEU A 107 -2.20 -5.62 -10.67
CA LEU A 107 -2.72 -4.88 -9.54
C LEU A 107 -3.25 -5.85 -8.49
N THR A 108 -2.88 -5.65 -7.23
CA THR A 108 -3.54 -6.29 -6.10
C THR A 108 -4.11 -5.24 -5.18
N GLU A 109 -5.42 -5.28 -4.96
CA GLU A 109 -6.09 -4.45 -3.98
C GLU A 109 -6.15 -5.19 -2.64
N CYS A 110 -5.74 -4.52 -1.56
CA CYS A 110 -5.71 -5.11 -0.21
C CYS A 110 -6.78 -4.45 0.65
N TYR A 111 -7.62 -5.29 1.25
CA TYR A 111 -8.75 -4.88 2.05
C TYR A 111 -8.60 -5.39 3.47
N TYR A 112 -9.12 -4.62 4.43
CA TYR A 112 -9.41 -5.14 5.76
C TYR A 112 -10.54 -6.18 5.66
N PRO A 113 -10.62 -7.19 6.55
CA PRO A 113 -11.63 -8.25 6.46
C PRO A 113 -13.09 -7.77 6.37
N THR A 114 -13.39 -6.55 6.83
CA THR A 114 -14.71 -5.92 6.67
C THR A 114 -14.87 -5.13 5.36
N GLN A 115 -14.11 -5.47 4.33
CA GLN A 115 -14.16 -4.89 2.98
C GLN A 115 -13.80 -3.39 2.88
N ILE A 116 -12.98 -2.89 3.81
CA ILE A 116 -12.43 -1.53 3.71
C ILE A 116 -11.13 -1.60 2.90
N LEU A 117 -11.05 -0.88 1.78
CA LEU A 117 -9.81 -0.80 1.00
C LEU A 117 -8.73 -0.09 1.81
N LEU A 118 -7.55 -0.71 1.92
CA LEU A 118 -6.41 -0.20 2.69
C LEU A 118 -5.31 0.33 1.79
N CYS A 119 -4.96 -0.43 0.75
CA CYS A 119 -3.87 -0.09 -0.17
C CYS A 119 -3.99 -0.85 -1.49
N ARG A 120 -3.17 -0.45 -2.45
CA ARG A 120 -3.05 -1.07 -3.77
C ARG A 120 -1.58 -1.40 -4.04
N GLN A 121 -1.32 -2.57 -4.56
CA GLN A 121 0.00 -3.01 -5.02
C GLN A 121 -0.02 -3.05 -6.54
N LYS A 122 0.75 -2.19 -7.20
CA LYS A 122 0.97 -2.24 -8.65
C LYS A 122 2.20 -3.06 -8.94
N LEU A 123 2.09 -3.99 -9.87
CA LEU A 123 3.19 -4.84 -10.30
C LEU A 123 3.68 -4.39 -11.67
N PHE A 124 5.00 -4.29 -11.81
CA PHE A 124 5.69 -3.83 -13.01
C PHE A 124 6.62 -4.93 -13.50
N TYR A 125 6.67 -5.09 -14.82
CA TYR A 125 7.46 -6.10 -15.51
C TYR A 125 8.09 -5.52 -16.78
N LYS A 126 9.42 -5.57 -16.86
CA LYS A 126 10.20 -5.06 -18.00
C LYS A 126 9.87 -5.77 -19.32
N ASN A 127 9.58 -7.08 -19.28
CA ASN A 127 9.18 -7.85 -20.46
C ASN A 127 7.84 -7.36 -21.04
N LEU A 128 7.00 -6.71 -20.24
CA LEU A 128 5.75 -6.06 -20.65
C LEU A 128 5.91 -4.56 -20.97
N GLY A 129 7.15 -4.05 -21.00
CA GLY A 129 7.46 -2.67 -21.38
C GLY A 129 7.56 -1.67 -20.22
N ASP A 130 7.45 -2.11 -18.96
CA ASP A 130 7.67 -1.23 -17.81
C ASP A 130 9.17 -0.89 -17.64
N THR A 131 9.46 0.21 -16.95
CA THR A 131 10.83 0.68 -16.72
C THR A 131 11.61 -0.17 -15.71
N PHE A 132 10.92 -0.92 -14.86
CA PHE A 132 11.51 -1.79 -13.85
C PHE A 132 10.65 -3.05 -13.60
N ASN A 133 11.25 -4.05 -12.95
CA ASN A 133 10.55 -5.21 -12.42
C ASN A 133 10.30 -4.97 -10.94
N GLY A 134 9.05 -5.00 -10.49
CA GLY A 134 8.78 -4.96 -9.07
C GLY A 134 7.40 -4.49 -8.67
N VAL A 135 7.31 -3.99 -7.45
CA VAL A 135 6.04 -3.69 -6.78
C VAL A 135 6.07 -2.27 -6.21
N LEU A 136 5.02 -1.50 -6.50
CA LEU A 136 4.72 -0.23 -5.86
C LEU A 136 3.47 -0.38 -5.01
N LEU A 137 3.61 -0.23 -3.70
CA LEU A 137 2.50 -0.14 -2.78
C LEU A 137 2.07 1.33 -2.64
N GLU A 138 0.78 1.58 -2.85
CA GLU A 138 0.15 2.89 -2.73
C GLU A 138 -0.99 2.85 -1.70
N ASP A 139 -1.22 3.96 -1.00
CA ASP A 139 -2.42 4.11 -0.18
C ASP A 139 -3.68 4.36 -1.02
N THR A 140 -4.81 4.58 -0.34
CA THR A 140 -6.09 4.86 -1.00
C THR A 140 -6.10 6.17 -1.80
N GLN A 141 -5.18 7.10 -1.55
CA GLN A 141 -4.99 8.35 -2.30
C GLN A 141 -3.91 8.23 -3.39
N LYS A 142 -3.45 7.01 -3.68
CA LYS A 142 -2.38 6.74 -4.66
C LYS A 142 -1.02 7.33 -4.27
N LYS A 143 -0.80 7.63 -2.98
CA LYS A 143 0.52 8.06 -2.51
C LYS A 143 1.39 6.83 -2.29
N PRO A 144 2.65 6.84 -2.75
CA PRO A 144 3.54 5.69 -2.62
C PRO A 144 3.95 5.50 -1.16
N ILE A 145 3.90 4.25 -0.69
CA ILE A 145 4.26 3.82 0.67
C ILE A 145 5.56 3.02 0.66
N LEU A 146 5.70 2.14 -0.32
CA LEU A 146 6.81 1.19 -0.46
C LEU A 146 7.03 0.90 -1.95
N LEU A 147 8.28 0.88 -2.38
CA LEU A 147 8.69 0.38 -3.69
C LEU A 147 9.75 -0.69 -3.52
N LYS A 148 9.55 -1.84 -4.16
CA LYS A 148 10.55 -2.91 -4.24
C LYS A 148 10.85 -3.21 -5.70
N GLU A 149 12.13 -3.20 -6.06
CA GLU A 149 12.59 -3.65 -7.37
C GLU A 149 13.22 -5.04 -7.21
N TYR A 150 12.99 -5.90 -8.20
CA TYR A 150 13.40 -7.30 -8.17
C TYR A 150 14.20 -7.69 -9.41
N ASP A 151 15.13 -8.62 -9.22
CA ASP A 151 15.62 -9.45 -10.30
C ASP A 151 14.63 -10.58 -10.55
N LEU A 152 14.48 -10.97 -11.82
CA LEU A 152 13.65 -12.10 -12.20
C LEU A 152 14.49 -13.38 -12.26
N ASN A 153 13.86 -14.49 -11.92
CA ASN A 153 14.37 -15.80 -12.32
C ASN A 153 14.30 -15.89 -13.86
N LEU A 154 15.42 -16.19 -14.51
CA LEU A 154 15.49 -16.25 -15.98
C LEU A 154 14.70 -17.43 -16.59
N GLU A 155 14.38 -18.45 -15.79
CA GLU A 155 13.63 -19.63 -16.25
C GLU A 155 12.12 -19.47 -16.03
N THR A 156 11.70 -18.85 -14.92
CA THR A 156 10.27 -18.71 -14.56
C THR A 156 9.70 -17.32 -14.78
N GLU A 157 10.56 -16.32 -15.02
CA GLU A 157 10.23 -14.89 -15.06
C GLU A 157 9.57 -14.34 -13.78
N GLU A 158 9.65 -15.09 -12.67
CA GLU A 158 9.10 -14.68 -11.37
C GLU A 158 10.07 -13.78 -10.61
N PHE A 159 9.53 -12.90 -9.75
CA PHE A 159 10.34 -12.11 -8.83
C PHE A 159 11.14 -13.02 -7.89
N GLN A 160 12.46 -12.86 -7.87
CA GLN A 160 13.34 -13.71 -7.09
C GLN A 160 14.02 -12.95 -5.95
N ASN A 161 14.87 -11.97 -6.28
CA ASN A 161 15.69 -11.25 -5.31
C ASN A 161 15.32 -9.77 -5.29
N VAL A 162 15.14 -9.20 -4.10
CA VAL A 162 14.97 -7.75 -3.94
C VAL A 162 16.31 -7.07 -4.20
N VAL A 163 16.37 -6.24 -5.24
CA VAL A 163 17.56 -5.46 -5.61
C VAL A 163 17.56 -4.10 -4.93
N LYS A 164 16.37 -3.56 -4.68
CA LYS A 164 16.17 -2.25 -4.09
C LYS A 164 14.85 -2.20 -3.34
N GLU A 165 14.86 -1.55 -2.18
CA GLU A 165 13.68 -1.33 -1.36
C GLU A 165 13.67 0.14 -0.87
N VAL A 166 12.59 0.86 -1.16
CA VAL A 166 12.43 2.29 -0.84
C VAL A 166 11.22 2.48 0.05
N TRP A 167 11.44 3.14 1.19
CA TRP A 167 10.42 3.47 2.19
C TRP A 167 10.25 4.97 2.43
N ASN A 168 11.13 5.80 1.86
CA ASN A 168 11.13 7.25 2.08
C ASN A 168 10.76 7.97 0.78
N PHE A 169 9.60 8.62 0.79
CA PHE A 169 9.02 9.31 -0.35
C PHE A 169 8.96 10.83 -0.15
N GLU A 170 9.73 11.38 0.79
CA GLU A 170 9.79 12.82 1.10
C GLU A 170 10.06 13.71 -0.13
N ASN A 171 10.91 13.23 -1.05
CA ASN A 171 11.25 13.92 -2.29
C ASN A 171 10.83 13.12 -3.53
N TYR A 172 9.89 12.17 -3.38
CA TYR A 172 9.44 11.40 -4.53
C TYR A 172 8.70 12.35 -5.48
N PRO A 173 9.06 12.38 -6.77
CA PRO A 173 8.44 13.29 -7.70
C PRO A 173 6.94 13.03 -7.73
N VAL A 174 6.14 14.08 -7.55
CA VAL A 174 4.71 14.07 -7.84
C VAL A 174 4.58 14.08 -9.36
N GLU A 175 4.97 12.99 -10.02
CA GLU A 175 4.67 12.83 -11.44
C GLU A 175 3.19 12.50 -11.58
N GLU A 176 2.40 13.56 -11.72
CA GLU A 176 1.12 13.51 -12.42
C GLU A 176 1.39 13.02 -13.85
N LYS A 177 1.16 11.72 -14.10
CA LYS A 177 0.35 11.19 -15.22
C LYS A 177 0.63 9.70 -15.43
N THR A 178 -0.40 8.91 -15.12
CA THR A 178 -0.92 7.81 -15.97
C THR A 178 -0.03 7.38 -17.13
N LEU A 179 0.50 6.17 -17.02
CA LEU A 179 0.25 5.15 -18.06
C LEU A 179 -1.21 4.67 -17.91
#